data_AF-A0A920U6D1-F1
#
_entry.id   AF-A0A920U6D1-F1
#
_cell.length_a   1.000
_cell.length_b   1.000
_cell.length_c   1.000
_cell.angle_alpha   90.00
_cell.angle_beta   90.00
_cell.angle_gamma   90.00
#
_symmetry.space_group_name_H-M   'P 1'
#
loop_
_entity.id
_entity.type
_entity.pdbx_description
1 polymer ?
#
loop_
_entity_poly.entity_id
_entity_poly.type
_entity_poly.pdbx_seq_one_letter_code
_entity_poly.pdbx_strand_id
1 'polypeptide(L)'
;MNSTTSSPKQIEKVSSDNVVVGFDLLSNLTYMLVLSIGGLQRDRVLESCGELKLRTAVFFEFIYVLANRVGLEYSEAFRLVADRAGASRVKSLLLRFAAALGSGESEQEFIEEETRLGGKSL
;
A
#
# COMPACT_ATOMS: atom_id res chain seq x y z
N MET A 1 34.64 -29.27 30.26
CA MET A 1 33.54 -28.30 30.49
C MET A 1 33.52 -27.40 29.28
N ASN A 2 32.55 -27.57 28.39
CA ASN A 2 32.60 -27.03 27.03
C ASN A 2 31.65 -25.84 26.99
N SER A 3 32.20 -24.64 26.85
CA SER A 3 31.44 -23.39 26.81
C SER A 3 30.72 -23.28 25.47
N THR A 4 29.40 -23.30 25.52
CA THR A 4 28.53 -23.03 24.37
C THR A 4 28.61 -21.54 24.04
N THR A 5 29.44 -21.16 23.07
CA THR A 5 29.40 -19.81 22.50
C THR A 5 28.17 -19.70 21.62
N SER A 6 27.08 -19.14 22.14
CA SER A 6 25.93 -18.75 21.34
C SER A 6 26.30 -17.52 20.52
N SER A 7 26.62 -17.71 19.25
CA SER A 7 26.68 -16.60 18.29
C SER A 7 25.31 -15.91 18.26
N PRO A 8 25.23 -14.57 18.38
CA PRO A 8 23.99 -13.87 18.13
C PRO A 8 23.59 -14.20 16.69
N LYS A 9 22.44 -14.84 16.53
CA LYS A 9 21.81 -15.06 15.23
C LYS A 9 21.70 -13.67 14.61
N GLN A 10 22.54 -13.39 13.61
CA GLN A 10 22.51 -12.13 12.90
C GLN A 10 21.07 -12.00 12.41
N ILE A 11 20.32 -11.09 13.04
CA ILE A 11 18.98 -10.74 12.58
C ILE A 11 19.22 -10.34 11.15
N GLU A 12 18.77 -11.17 10.21
CA GLU A 12 18.85 -10.85 8.79
C GLU A 12 18.40 -9.41 8.68
N LYS A 13 19.32 -8.58 8.19
CA LYS A 13 19.02 -7.20 7.87
C LYS A 13 18.08 -7.30 6.67
N VAL A 14 16.80 -7.58 6.94
CA VAL A 14 15.77 -7.68 5.92
C VAL A 14 15.75 -6.32 5.27
N SER A 15 16.28 -6.29 4.06
CA SER A 15 16.39 -5.12 3.20
C SER A 15 15.05 -4.39 3.16
N SER A 16 15.09 -3.09 2.93
CA SER A 16 13.96 -2.16 2.94
C SER A 16 12.84 -2.42 1.92
N ASP A 17 12.80 -3.60 1.31
CA ASP A 17 11.66 -4.19 0.61
C ASP A 17 11.47 -5.61 1.15
N ASN A 18 10.82 -5.72 2.30
CA ASN A 18 10.45 -7.01 2.87
C ASN A 18 9.40 -7.65 1.97
N VAL A 19 9.61 -8.91 1.55
CA VAL A 19 8.67 -9.73 0.78
C VAL A 19 7.25 -9.68 1.36
N VAL A 20 7.13 -9.60 2.69
CA VAL A 20 5.84 -9.43 3.38
C VAL A 20 5.14 -8.14 2.99
N VAL A 21 5.85 -7.00 2.93
CA VAL A 21 5.26 -5.71 2.52
C VAL A 21 4.87 -5.75 1.04
N GLY A 22 5.68 -6.40 0.20
CA GLY A 22 5.35 -6.59 -1.22
C GLY A 22 4.07 -7.42 -1.41
N PHE A 23 3.95 -8.53 -0.68
CA PHE A 23 2.77 -9.38 -0.70
C PHE A 23 1.53 -8.67 -0.15
N ASP A 24 1.67 -7.94 0.96
CA ASP A 24 0.58 -7.16 1.54
C ASP A 24 0.09 -6.06 0.58
N LEU A 25 1.02 -5.37 -0.12
CA LEU A 25 0.66 -4.38 -1.13
C LEU A 25 -0.09 -5.00 -2.31
N LEU A 26 0.38 -6.13 -2.85
CA LEU A 26 -0.34 -6.82 -3.92
C LEU A 26 -1.72 -7.30 -3.46
N SER A 27 -1.82 -7.77 -2.22
CA SER A 27 -3.10 -8.18 -1.63
C SER A 27 -4.07 -7.00 -1.50
N ASN A 28 -3.60 -5.82 -1.09
CA ASN A 28 -4.42 -4.59 -1.07
C ASN A 28 -4.87 -4.19 -2.48
N LEU A 29 -3.96 -4.18 -3.47
CA LEU A 29 -4.29 -3.83 -4.85
C LEU A 29 -5.30 -4.80 -5.47
N THR A 30 -5.11 -6.10 -5.25
CA THR A 30 -6.03 -7.14 -5.73
C THR A 30 -7.41 -6.97 -5.09
N TYR A 31 -7.47 -6.69 -3.79
CA TYR A 31 -8.73 -6.45 -3.10
C TYR A 31 -9.42 -5.19 -3.63
N MET A 32 -8.66 -4.10 -3.74
CA MET A 32 -9.10 -2.83 -4.33
C MET A 32 -9.66 -3.02 -5.75
N LEU A 33 -9.01 -3.85 -6.58
CA LEU A 33 -9.49 -4.19 -7.92
C LEU A 33 -10.85 -4.88 -7.88
N VAL A 34 -10.99 -5.92 -7.05
CA VAL A 34 -12.25 -6.68 -6.91
C VAL A 34 -13.40 -5.76 -6.48
N LEU A 35 -13.15 -4.87 -5.52
CA LEU A 35 -14.15 -3.90 -5.06
C LEU A 35 -14.50 -2.87 -6.15
N SER A 36 -13.50 -2.40 -6.90
CA SER A 36 -13.69 -1.44 -7.99
C SER A 36 -14.50 -2.04 -9.14
N ILE A 37 -14.22 -3.29 -9.53
CA ILE A 37 -15.03 -4.06 -10.49
C ILE A 37 -16.46 -4.23 -9.97
N GLY A 38 -16.63 -4.41 -8.66
CA GLY A 38 -17.93 -4.43 -7.98
C GLY A 38 -18.68 -3.09 -7.96
N GLY A 39 -18.09 -2.02 -8.50
CA GLY A 39 -18.69 -0.70 -8.58
C GLY A 39 -18.67 0.09 -7.26
N LEU A 40 -17.83 -0.31 -6.30
CA LEU A 40 -17.69 0.46 -5.07
C LEU A 40 -17.01 1.79 -5.34
N GLN A 41 -17.49 2.84 -4.66
CA GLN A 41 -16.87 4.15 -4.70
C GLN A 41 -15.53 4.15 -3.96
N ARG A 42 -14.62 5.04 -4.38
CA ARG A 42 -13.25 5.16 -3.88
C ARG A 42 -13.15 5.23 -2.36
N ASP A 43 -14.03 6.01 -1.72
CA ASP A 43 -14.08 6.14 -0.26
C ASP A 43 -14.28 4.78 0.41
N ARG A 44 -15.23 3.98 -0.10
CA ARG A 44 -15.53 2.63 0.41
C ARG A 44 -14.45 1.63 0.10
N VAL A 45 -13.83 1.74 -1.07
CA VAL A 45 -12.68 0.91 -1.43
C VAL A 45 -11.52 1.14 -0.45
N LEU A 46 -11.19 2.40 -0.18
CA LEU A 46 -10.09 2.75 0.74
C LEU A 46 -10.41 2.41 2.19
N GLU A 47 -11.66 2.64 2.64
CA GLU A 47 -12.13 2.20 3.95
C GLU A 47 -11.94 0.69 4.12
N SER A 48 -12.42 -0.10 3.15
CA SER A 48 -12.33 -1.56 3.17
C SER A 48 -10.88 -2.05 3.16
N CYS A 49 -10.00 -1.42 2.39
CA CYS A 49 -8.56 -1.75 2.39
C CYS A 49 -7.90 -1.44 3.75
N GLY A 50 -8.33 -0.37 4.42
CA GLY A 50 -7.87 0.01 5.76
C GLY A 50 -8.25 -0.99 6.85
N GLU A 51 -9.33 -1.74 6.67
CA GLU A 51 -9.82 -2.74 7.63
C GLU A 51 -9.13 -4.10 7.53
N LEU A 52 -8.31 -4.33 6.48
CA LEU A 52 -7.60 -5.59 6.29
C LEU A 52 -6.56 -5.84 7.38
N LYS A 53 -6.35 -7.11 7.73
CA LYS A 53 -5.29 -7.54 8.67
C LYS A 53 -3.93 -7.66 7.98
N LEU A 54 -3.52 -6.59 7.29
CA LEU A 54 -2.25 -6.48 6.55
C LEU A 54 -1.42 -5.34 7.14
N ARG A 55 -0.09 -5.43 7.05
CA ARG A 55 0.80 -4.37 7.56
C ARG A 55 0.64 -3.05 6.81
N THR A 56 0.19 -3.13 5.56
CA THR A 56 -0.02 -1.98 4.68
C THR A 56 -1.40 -1.35 4.79
N ALA A 57 -2.36 -2.01 5.46
CA ALA A 57 -3.72 -1.50 5.62
C ALA A 57 -3.76 -0.11 6.27
N VAL A 58 -2.88 0.11 7.25
CA VAL A 58 -2.74 1.40 7.95
C VAL A 58 -2.53 2.59 7.02
N PHE A 59 -1.86 2.41 5.87
CA PHE A 59 -1.67 3.50 4.91
C PHE A 59 -3.00 3.90 4.26
N PHE A 60 -3.82 2.92 3.88
CA PHE A 60 -5.14 3.15 3.27
C PHE A 60 -6.14 3.72 4.30
N GLU A 61 -6.07 3.28 5.56
CA GLU A 61 -6.84 3.88 6.66
C GLU A 61 -6.54 5.37 6.81
N PHE A 62 -5.25 5.75 6.84
CA PHE A 62 -4.88 7.17 6.93
C PHE A 62 -5.34 7.97 5.71
N ILE A 63 -5.22 7.42 4.50
CA ILE A 63 -5.71 8.08 3.29
C ILE A 63 -7.22 8.29 3.37
N TYR A 64 -7.98 7.27 3.78
CA TYR A 64 -9.42 7.37 3.96
C TYR A 64 -9.79 8.46 4.99
N VAL A 65 -9.12 8.51 6.14
CA VAL A 65 -9.38 9.53 7.18
C VAL A 65 -9.06 10.93 6.66
N LEU A 66 -7.91 11.12 6.02
CA LEU A 66 -7.52 12.42 5.49
C LEU A 66 -8.50 12.91 4.41
N ALA A 67 -8.91 12.04 3.50
CA ALA A 67 -9.83 12.43 2.44
C ALA A 67 -11.26 12.63 2.95
N ASN A 68 -11.81 11.66 3.70
CA ASN A 68 -13.24 11.63 4.00
C ASN A 68 -13.62 12.26 5.34
N ARG A 69 -12.68 12.40 6.28
CA ARG A 69 -12.94 13.02 7.59
C ARG A 69 -12.30 14.39 7.74
N VAL A 70 -11.13 14.61 7.15
CA VAL A 70 -10.46 15.92 7.15
C VAL A 70 -10.85 16.77 5.94
N GLY A 71 -11.24 16.14 4.82
CA GLY A 71 -11.66 16.85 3.60
C GLY A 71 -10.52 17.21 2.66
N LEU A 72 -9.39 16.50 2.74
CA LEU A 72 -8.30 16.65 1.78
C LEU A 72 -8.66 16.01 0.44
N GLU A 73 -8.14 16.57 -0.66
CA GLU A 73 -8.20 15.91 -1.95
C GLU A 73 -7.44 14.58 -1.89
N TYR A 74 -7.97 13.54 -2.53
CA TYR A 74 -7.35 12.21 -2.48
C TYR A 74 -5.89 12.24 -2.92
N SER A 75 -5.58 12.93 -4.01
CA SER A 75 -4.20 13.05 -4.52
C SER A 75 -3.25 13.67 -3.49
N GLU A 76 -3.71 14.61 -2.67
CA GLU A 76 -2.95 15.20 -1.57
C GLU A 76 -2.82 14.24 -0.37
N ALA A 77 -3.91 13.56 0.01
CA ALA A 77 -3.89 12.54 1.06
C ALA A 77 -2.88 11.42 0.73
N PHE A 78 -2.88 10.92 -0.50
CA PHE A 78 -1.92 9.93 -0.98
C PHE A 78 -0.47 10.42 -0.87
N ARG A 79 -0.16 11.67 -1.29
CA ARG A 79 1.19 12.25 -1.16
C ARG A 79 1.63 12.35 0.30
N LEU A 80 0.75 12.85 1.17
CA LEU A 80 1.06 13.06 2.58
C LEU A 80 1.39 11.73 3.28
N VAL A 81 0.63 10.67 2.99
CA VAL A 81 0.91 9.34 3.54
C VAL A 81 2.15 8.71 2.92
N ALA A 82 2.39 8.91 1.61
CA ALA A 82 3.60 8.45 0.93
C ALA A 82 4.88 9.03 1.55
N ASP A 83 4.87 10.30 1.94
CA ASP A 83 6.02 10.95 2.58
C ASP A 83 6.32 10.43 3.98
N ARG A 84 5.33 9.82 4.64
CA ARG A 84 5.50 9.15 5.94
C ARG A 84 5.86 7.67 5.81
N ALA A 85 5.75 7.08 4.62
CA ALA A 85 6.05 5.67 4.40
C ALA A 85 7.57 5.42 4.40
N GLY A 86 8.05 4.62 5.36
CA GLY A 86 9.46 4.22 5.43
C GLY A 86 9.88 3.19 4.39
N ALA A 87 8.93 2.45 3.80
CA ALA A 87 9.20 1.46 2.76
C ALA A 87 9.10 2.10 1.37
N SER A 88 10.17 1.97 0.56
CA SER A 88 10.25 2.59 -0.77
C SER A 88 9.16 2.14 -1.71
N ARG A 89 8.77 0.86 -1.67
CA ARG A 89 7.66 0.33 -2.48
C ARG A 89 6.31 0.95 -2.13
N VAL A 90 6.01 1.10 -0.84
CA VAL A 90 4.78 1.76 -0.40
C VAL A 90 4.77 3.20 -0.88
N LYS A 91 5.84 3.95 -0.59
CA LYS A 91 5.97 5.34 -1.04
C LYS A 91 5.76 5.47 -2.55
N SER A 92 6.43 4.64 -3.32
CA SER A 92 6.35 4.68 -4.78
C SER A 92 4.95 4.38 -5.30
N LEU A 93 4.25 3.38 -4.74
CA LEU A 93 2.88 3.07 -5.12
C LEU A 93 1.92 4.22 -4.82
N LEU A 94 1.98 4.77 -3.60
CA LEU A 94 1.09 5.85 -3.18
C LEU A 94 1.33 7.15 -3.99
N LEU A 95 2.58 7.45 -4.35
CA LEU A 95 2.88 8.57 -5.25
C LEU A 95 2.33 8.36 -6.67
N ARG A 96 2.34 7.13 -7.18
CA ARG A 96 1.72 6.83 -8.48
C ARG A 96 0.20 6.97 -8.43
N PHE A 97 -0.45 6.52 -7.36
CA PHE A 97 -1.87 6.83 -7.13
C PHE A 97 -2.14 8.35 -7.15
N ALA A 98 -1.34 9.13 -6.42
CA ALA A 98 -1.50 10.58 -6.40
C ALA A 98 -1.33 11.23 -7.78
N ALA A 99 -0.46 10.67 -8.63
CA ALA A 99 -0.25 11.13 -10.00
C ALA A 99 -1.43 10.79 -10.90
N ALA A 100 -1.90 9.53 -10.88
CA ALA A 100 -3.05 9.05 -11.65
C ALA A 100 -4.33 9.85 -11.34
N LEU A 101 -4.58 10.11 -10.06
CA LEU A 101 -5.73 10.93 -9.64
C LEU A 101 -5.61 12.39 -10.09
N GLY A 102 -4.39 12.93 -10.18
CA GLY A 102 -4.14 14.30 -10.61
C GLY A 102 -4.19 14.49 -12.13
N SER A 103 -3.92 13.42 -12.91
CA SER A 103 -3.96 13.44 -14.37
C SER A 103 -5.36 13.18 -14.95
N GLY A 104 -6.32 12.77 -14.12
CA GLY A 104 -7.65 12.35 -14.56
C GLY A 104 -7.68 10.95 -15.16
N GLU A 105 -6.64 10.14 -14.92
CA GLU A 105 -6.62 8.72 -15.28
C GLU A 105 -7.75 7.98 -14.56
N SER A 106 -8.31 6.96 -15.21
CA SER A 106 -9.28 6.08 -14.57
C SER A 106 -8.60 5.32 -13.43
N GLU A 107 -9.11 5.51 -12.22
CA GLU A 107 -8.61 4.82 -11.03
C GLU A 107 -8.66 3.30 -11.20
N GLN A 108 -9.73 2.78 -11.82
CA GLN A 108 -9.85 1.35 -12.09
C GLN A 108 -8.74 0.86 -13.04
N GLU A 109 -8.50 1.56 -14.15
CA GLU A 109 -7.45 1.20 -15.12
C GLU A 109 -6.07 1.23 -14.47
N PHE A 110 -5.82 2.25 -13.64
CA PHE A 110 -4.60 2.37 -12.86
C PHE A 110 -4.42 1.17 -11.91
N ILE A 111 -5.46 0.80 -11.15
CA ILE A 111 -5.43 -0.33 -10.22
C ILE A 111 -5.18 -1.66 -10.96
N GLU A 112 -5.85 -1.86 -12.10
CA GLU A 112 -5.66 -3.03 -12.96
C GLU A 112 -4.20 -3.16 -13.41
N GLU A 113 -3.61 -2.05 -13.87
CA GLU A 113 -2.23 -2.01 -14.32
C GLU A 113 -1.23 -2.22 -13.18
N GLU A 114 -1.41 -1.57 -12.03
CA GLU A 114 -0.55 -1.76 -10.86
C GLU A 114 -0.63 -3.19 -10.32
N THR A 115 -1.81 -3.81 -10.32
CA THR A 115 -1.98 -5.22 -9.92
C THR A 115 -1.20 -6.13 -10.84
N ARG A 116 -1.26 -5.88 -12.15
CA ARG A 116 -0.51 -6.62 -13.17
C ARG A 116 1.01 -6.44 -13.04
N LEU A 117 1.48 -5.23 -12.76
CA LEU A 117 2.91 -4.94 -12.55
C LEU A 117 3.43 -5.53 -11.24
N GLY A 118 2.64 -5.44 -10.17
CA GLY A 118 2.94 -6.03 -8.87
C GLY A 118 3.09 -7.54 -8.93
N GLY A 119 2.20 -8.23 -9.66
CA GLY A 119 2.28 -9.68 -9.87
C GLY A 119 3.52 -10.15 -10.65
N LYS A 120 4.09 -9.29 -11.52
CA LYS A 120 5.33 -9.59 -12.25
C LYS A 120 6.61 -9.42 -11.43
N SER A 121 6.51 -8.72 -10.29
CA SER A 121 7.65 -8.35 -9.45
C SER A 121 7.79 -9.23 -8.19
N LEU A 122 6.96 -10.27 -8.07
CA LEU A 122 7.04 -11.34 -7.09
C LEU A 122 7.89 -12.50 -7.62
#